data_AF-K2A6B9-F1
#
_entry.id   AF-K2A6B9-F1
#
_cell.length_a   1.000
_cell.length_b   1.000
_cell.length_c   1.000
_cell.angle_alpha   90.00
_cell.angle_beta   90.00
_cell.angle_gamma   90.00
#
_symmetry.space_group_name_H-M   'P 1'
#
loop_
_entity.id
_entity.type
_entity.pdbx_description
1 polymer ?
#
loop_
_entity_poly.entity_id
_entity_poly.type
_entity_poly.pdbx_seq_one_letter_code
_entity_poly.pdbx_strand_id
1 'polypeptide(L)'
;MRGRPKRKRLISFFPEITYFKPAGIPLRNLSEEVLTLDEVEAIRLYDLEDLDQEQAACKMDISRITFLRIIHEAHKKIGRCLVYSKAIRMRGGDIIMPKQDGTGPMGLGPRTGRRGGRGRKLVNQSQGLGGSTECVCPNCGEKIPHIKGVPCTETKCPKCETPMRGIFCQ
;
A
#
# COMPACT_ATOMS: atom_id res chain seq x y z
N MET A 1 -26.65 -9.44 -8.79
CA MET A 1 -25.24 -9.40 -9.24
C MET A 1 -24.34 -9.30 -8.02
N ARG A 2 -23.60 -10.36 -7.66
CA ARG A 2 -22.55 -10.24 -6.63
C ARG A 2 -21.36 -9.54 -7.27
N GLY A 3 -21.19 -8.26 -6.95
CA GLY A 3 -20.05 -7.48 -7.46
C GLY A 3 -18.73 -8.11 -7.02
N ARG A 4 -17.71 -8.01 -7.88
CA ARG A 4 -16.34 -8.42 -7.53
C ARG A 4 -15.97 -7.75 -6.20
N PRO A 5 -15.54 -8.51 -5.18
CA PRO A 5 -15.11 -7.90 -3.92
C PRO A 5 -14.04 -6.86 -4.24
N LYS A 6 -14.18 -5.66 -3.65
CA LYS A 6 -13.18 -4.61 -3.81
C LYS A 6 -11.86 -5.16 -3.29
N ARG A 7 -10.80 -5.06 -4.09
CA ARG A 7 -9.45 -5.35 -3.58
C ARG A 7 -9.19 -4.40 -2.43
N LYS A 8 -8.64 -4.94 -1.35
CA LYS A 8 -8.18 -4.12 -0.23
C LYS A 8 -7.06 -3.21 -0.73
N ARG A 9 -7.11 -1.94 -0.35
CA ARG A 9 -6.20 -0.90 -0.85
C ARG A 9 -5.15 -0.56 0.20
N LEU A 10 -3.94 -0.22 -0.24
CA LEU A 10 -2.88 0.20 0.66
C LEU A 10 -3.03 1.68 0.97
N ILE A 11 -2.98 2.02 2.26
CA ILE A 11 -2.94 3.39 2.74
C ILE A 11 -1.76 3.54 3.67
N SER A 12 -1.02 4.64 3.51
CA SER A 12 0.13 4.97 4.34
C SER A 12 -0.14 6.09 5.35
N PHE A 13 -1.29 6.77 5.27
CA PHE A 13 -1.68 7.85 6.17
C PHE A 13 -3.01 7.58 6.88
N PHE A 14 -3.02 7.77 8.20
CA PHE A 14 -4.24 7.75 9.00
C PHE A 14 -4.44 9.13 9.65
N PRO A 15 -5.53 9.85 9.36
CA PRO A 15 -5.77 11.15 9.96
C PRO A 15 -6.16 11.01 11.44
N GLU A 16 -5.47 11.74 12.32
CA GLU A 16 -5.81 11.80 13.75
C GLU A 16 -7.16 12.53 13.96
N ILE A 17 -7.37 13.61 13.22
CA ILE A 17 -8.62 14.36 13.21
C ILE A 17 -9.53 13.73 12.17
N THR A 18 -10.65 13.15 12.57
CA THR A 18 -11.58 12.44 11.66
C THR A 18 -12.85 13.22 11.34
N TYR A 19 -12.97 14.46 11.82
CA TYR A 19 -14.18 15.26 11.68
C TYR A 19 -13.86 16.74 11.44
N PHE A 20 -14.38 17.30 10.35
CA PHE A 20 -14.32 18.72 10.04
C PHE A 20 -15.72 19.30 9.96
N LYS A 21 -15.91 20.49 10.55
CA LYS A 21 -17.17 21.21 10.50
C LYS A 21 -16.96 22.70 10.22
N PRO A 22 -17.87 23.35 9.47
CA PRO A 22 -17.88 24.81 9.36
C PRO A 22 -18.11 25.46 10.73
N ALA A 23 -17.51 26.63 10.92
CA ALA A 23 -17.70 27.45 12.11
C ALA A 23 -19.12 28.07 12.11
N GLY A 24 -19.70 28.27 13.30
CA GLY A 24 -20.97 28.98 13.45
C GLY A 24 -22.25 28.16 13.30
N ILE A 25 -22.19 26.90 12.84
CA ILE A 25 -23.39 26.04 12.70
C ILE A 25 -23.37 24.90 13.74
N PRO A 26 -24.43 24.73 14.55
CA PRO A 26 -24.57 23.59 15.45
C PRO A 26 -24.66 22.26 14.69
N LEU A 27 -24.00 21.21 15.20
CA LEU A 27 -23.95 19.87 14.60
C LEU A 27 -25.33 19.28 14.27
N ARG A 28 -26.33 19.54 15.12
CA ARG A 28 -27.71 19.08 14.95
C ARG A 28 -28.39 19.52 13.64
N ASN A 29 -27.91 20.62 13.04
CA ASN A 29 -28.50 21.21 11.84
C ASN A 29 -27.64 20.96 10.59
N LEU A 30 -26.56 20.20 10.74
CA LEU A 30 -25.56 20.03 9.70
C LEU A 30 -25.70 18.66 9.05
N SER A 31 -25.70 18.63 7.72
CA SER A 31 -25.59 17.36 7.00
C SER A 31 -24.13 16.93 6.94
N GLU A 32 -23.89 15.62 7.07
CA GLU A 32 -22.54 15.03 7.00
C GLU A 32 -22.31 14.39 5.63
N GLU A 33 -21.13 14.58 5.07
CA GLU A 33 -20.61 13.78 3.95
C GLU A 33 -19.48 12.90 4.44
N VAL A 34 -19.55 11.62 4.08
CA VAL A 34 -18.54 10.64 4.47
C VAL A 34 -17.47 10.55 3.39
N LEU A 35 -16.27 10.97 3.77
CA LEU A 35 -15.06 10.76 2.98
C LEU A 35 -14.39 9.48 3.48
N THR A 36 -14.13 8.55 2.58
CA THR A 36 -13.44 7.29 2.88
C THR A 36 -11.94 7.54 3.02
N LEU A 37 -11.24 6.69 3.77
CA LEU A 37 -9.80 6.86 3.94
C LEU A 37 -9.05 6.69 2.61
N ASP A 38 -9.56 5.85 1.70
CA ASP A 38 -9.02 5.72 0.34
C ASP A 38 -9.06 7.05 -0.43
N GLU A 39 -10.15 7.81 -0.28
CA GLU A 39 -10.31 9.13 -0.90
C GLU A 39 -9.36 10.16 -0.30
N VAL A 40 -9.16 10.13 1.02
CA VAL A 40 -8.22 11.00 1.73
C VAL A 40 -6.78 10.71 1.31
N GLU A 41 -6.39 9.43 1.24
CA GLU A 41 -5.05 9.04 0.80
C GLU A 41 -4.82 9.42 -0.67
N ALA A 42 -5.82 9.24 -1.52
CA ALA A 42 -5.72 9.64 -2.92
C ALA A 42 -5.48 11.15 -3.06
N ILE A 43 -6.25 11.99 -2.33
CA ILE A 43 -6.05 13.44 -2.30
C ILE A 43 -4.64 13.78 -1.81
N ARG A 44 -4.15 13.11 -0.75
CA ARG A 44 -2.79 13.33 -0.25
C ARG A 44 -1.73 13.01 -1.30
N LEU A 45 -1.84 11.87 -1.97
CA LEU A 45 -0.85 11.44 -2.97
C LEU A 45 -0.88 12.30 -4.24
N TYR A 46 -2.06 12.73 -4.68
CA TYR A 46 -2.22 13.47 -5.93
C TYR A 46 -2.09 14.98 -5.75
N ASP A 47 -2.87 15.57 -4.83
CA ASP A 47 -2.98 17.02 -4.67
C ASP A 47 -1.92 17.61 -3.71
N LEU A 48 -1.32 16.82 -2.81
CA LEU A 48 -0.32 17.30 -1.84
C LEU A 48 1.09 16.79 -2.12
N GLU A 49 1.26 15.53 -2.56
CA GLU A 49 2.57 14.98 -2.94
C GLU A 49 2.89 15.19 -4.43
N ASP A 50 1.99 15.81 -5.20
CA ASP A 50 2.13 16.11 -6.64
C ASP A 50 2.59 14.90 -7.48
N LEU A 51 2.13 13.69 -7.12
CA LEU A 51 2.49 12.48 -7.84
C LEU A 51 1.67 12.30 -9.10
N ASP A 52 2.26 11.65 -10.09
CA ASP A 52 1.52 11.22 -11.26
C ASP A 52 0.46 10.16 -10.89
N GLN A 53 -0.62 10.14 -11.67
CA GLN A 53 -1.74 9.19 -11.48
C GLN A 53 -1.29 7.73 -11.45
N GLU A 54 -0.25 7.40 -12.21
CA GLU A 54 0.31 6.05 -12.26
C GLU A 54 1.09 5.72 -10.99
N GLN A 55 1.91 6.66 -10.50
CA GLN A 55 2.68 6.50 -9.27
C GLN A 55 1.77 6.43 -8.04
N ALA A 56 0.76 7.30 -7.96
CA ALA A 56 -0.20 7.30 -6.87
C ALA A 56 -1.07 6.03 -6.87
N ALA A 57 -1.47 5.54 -8.06
CA ALA A 57 -2.17 4.26 -8.18
C ALA A 57 -1.30 3.07 -7.76
N CYS A 58 0.00 3.09 -8.10
CA CYS A 58 0.96 2.07 -7.69
C CYS A 58 1.12 2.04 -6.16
N LYS A 59 1.30 3.20 -5.51
CA LYS A 59 1.40 3.32 -4.04
C LYS A 59 0.18 2.76 -3.30
N MET A 60 -1.01 2.87 -3.89
CA MET A 60 -2.27 2.35 -3.32
C MET A 60 -2.59 0.90 -3.72
N ASP A 61 -1.76 0.25 -4.55
CA ASP A 61 -1.98 -1.07 -5.16
C ASP A 61 -3.34 -1.19 -5.89
N ILE A 62 -3.65 -0.19 -6.71
CA ILE A 62 -4.86 -0.15 -7.54
C ILE A 62 -4.55 0.20 -8.99
N SER A 63 -5.50 -0.09 -9.89
CA SER A 63 -5.38 0.33 -11.29
C SER A 63 -5.55 1.84 -11.42
N ARG A 64 -4.86 2.44 -12.40
CA ARG A 64 -4.96 3.88 -12.76
C ARG A 64 -6.42 4.36 -12.90
N ILE A 65 -7.26 3.58 -13.57
CA ILE A 65 -8.69 3.91 -13.76
C ILE A 65 -9.45 3.91 -12.43
N THR A 66 -9.12 3.00 -11.51
CA THR A 66 -9.73 2.97 -10.18
C THR A 66 -9.29 4.17 -9.35
N PHE A 67 -8.01 4.55 -9.42
CA PHE A 67 -7.47 5.74 -8.76
C PHE A 67 -8.18 7.02 -9.23
N LEU A 68 -8.31 7.21 -10.55
CA LEU A 68 -9.04 8.34 -11.14
C LEU A 68 -10.47 8.46 -10.62
N ARG A 69 -11.18 7.33 -10.51
CA ARG A 69 -12.55 7.31 -9.97
C ARG A 69 -12.59 7.74 -8.51
N ILE A 70 -11.63 7.30 -7.69
CA ILE A 70 -11.53 7.67 -6.28
C ILE A 70 -11.29 9.18 -6.14
N ILE A 71 -10.30 9.74 -6.85
CA ILE A 71 -10.02 11.19 -6.84
C ILE A 71 -11.25 12.00 -7.23
N HIS A 72 -11.91 11.61 -8.32
CA HIS A 72 -13.07 12.33 -8.82
C HIS A 72 -14.27 12.27 -7.84
N GLU A 73 -14.50 11.11 -7.20
CA GLU A 73 -15.50 10.98 -6.14
C GLU A 73 -15.14 11.84 -4.91
N ALA A 74 -13.86 11.87 -4.54
CA ALA A 74 -13.34 12.65 -3.43
C ALA A 74 -13.53 14.16 -3.64
N HIS A 75 -13.09 14.70 -4.78
CA HIS A 75 -13.26 16.12 -5.14
C HIS A 75 -14.73 16.52 -5.20
N LYS A 76 -15.60 15.65 -5.72
CA LYS A 76 -17.05 15.92 -5.75
C LYS A 76 -17.65 16.01 -4.35
N LYS A 77 -17.22 15.15 -3.41
CA LYS A 77 -17.66 15.22 -2.01
C LYS A 77 -17.16 16.48 -1.32
N ILE A 78 -15.88 16.84 -1.52
CA ILE A 78 -15.30 18.07 -0.97
C ILE A 78 -16.05 19.29 -1.52
N GLY A 79 -16.28 19.36 -2.83
CA GLY A 79 -17.04 20.43 -3.46
C GLY A 79 -18.45 20.57 -2.88
N ARG A 80 -19.14 19.45 -2.64
CA ARG A 80 -20.46 19.47 -1.95
C ARG A 80 -20.37 19.99 -0.52
N CYS A 81 -19.31 19.65 0.21
CA CYS A 81 -19.14 20.13 1.58
C CYS A 81 -18.91 21.63 1.62
N LEU A 82 -18.10 22.15 0.70
CA LEU A 82 -17.81 23.58 0.62
C LEU A 82 -19.04 24.38 0.13
N VAL A 83 -19.75 23.92 -0.90
CA VAL A 83 -20.90 24.63 -1.48
C VAL A 83 -22.13 24.58 -0.57
N TYR A 84 -22.44 23.42 0.01
CA TYR A 84 -23.64 23.24 0.83
C TYR A 84 -23.36 23.35 2.34
N SER A 85 -22.16 23.77 2.73
CA SER A 85 -21.72 23.90 4.12
C SER A 85 -21.99 22.62 4.94
N LYS A 86 -21.52 21.47 4.44
CA LYS A 86 -21.67 20.17 5.13
C LYS A 86 -20.46 19.88 6.02
N ALA A 87 -20.66 19.06 7.04
CA ALA A 87 -19.55 18.48 7.79
C ALA A 87 -18.89 17.36 6.97
N ILE A 88 -17.57 17.26 7.08
CA ILE A 88 -16.81 16.15 6.52
C ILE A 88 -16.51 15.19 7.66
N ARG A 89 -16.92 13.94 7.48
CA ARG A 89 -16.56 12.86 8.40
C ARG A 89 -15.70 11.85 7.65
N MET A 90 -14.49 11.62 8.15
CA MET A 90 -13.58 10.63 7.58
C MET A 90 -13.84 9.29 8.23
N ARG A 91 -14.37 8.32 7.46
CA ARG A 91 -14.67 6.97 7.94
C ARG A 91 -14.64 5.94 6.82
N GLY A 92 -14.18 4.74 7.17
CA GLY A 92 -14.32 3.53 6.34
C GLY A 92 -13.26 3.39 5.24
N GLY A 93 -13.38 2.27 4.51
CA GLY A 93 -12.46 1.81 3.47
C GLY A 93 -12.04 0.35 3.74
N ASP A 94 -11.86 -0.43 2.67
CA ASP A 94 -11.30 -1.79 2.75
C ASP A 94 -9.78 -1.69 2.72
N ILE A 95 -9.17 -1.35 3.85
CA ILE A 95 -7.78 -0.87 3.90
C ILE A 95 -6.87 -1.94 4.47
N ILE A 96 -5.67 -2.06 3.88
CA ILE A 96 -4.52 -2.72 4.50
C ILE A 96 -3.53 -1.63 4.84
N MET A 97 -3.14 -1.54 6.11
CA MET A 97 -1.98 -0.75 6.51
C MET A 97 -0.73 -1.63 6.30
N PRO A 98 0.26 -1.21 5.51
CA PRO A 98 1.54 -1.89 5.51
C PRO A 98 2.12 -1.74 6.92
N LYS A 99 2.30 -2.85 7.65
CA LYS A 99 2.94 -2.83 8.96
C LYS A 99 4.32 -2.18 8.82
N GLN A 100 4.49 -1.01 9.41
CA GLN A 100 5.73 -0.24 9.37
C GLN A 100 6.75 -0.73 10.42
N ASP A 101 6.68 -1.98 10.86
CA ASP A 101 7.42 -2.41 12.03
C ASP A 101 8.67 -3.24 11.69
N GLY A 102 8.79 -3.80 10.49
CA GLY A 102 9.84 -4.79 10.20
C GLY A 102 9.82 -6.02 11.15
N THR A 103 8.88 -6.11 12.08
CA THR A 103 8.70 -7.23 13.02
C THR A 103 7.57 -8.13 12.56
N GLY A 104 7.79 -8.80 11.42
CA GLY A 104 7.29 -10.17 11.28
C GLY A 104 8.37 -11.08 11.89
N PRO A 105 8.05 -12.00 12.82
CA PRO A 105 9.09 -12.88 13.34
C PRO A 105 9.58 -13.79 12.21
N MET A 106 10.82 -13.59 11.76
CA MET A 106 11.58 -14.68 11.16
C MET A 106 11.73 -15.76 12.24
N GLY A 107 11.03 -16.88 12.09
CA GLY A 107 11.40 -18.24 12.52
C GLY A 107 12.38 -18.49 13.68
N LEU A 108 12.39 -17.69 14.73
CA LEU A 108 13.31 -17.78 15.87
C LEU A 108 12.56 -17.48 17.17
N GLY A 109 11.54 -18.28 17.47
CA GLY A 109 11.20 -18.50 18.87
C GLY A 109 12.43 -19.15 19.56
N PRO A 110 12.79 -18.78 20.79
CA PRO A 110 13.80 -19.51 21.55
C PRO A 110 13.43 -20.99 21.59
N ARG A 111 14.38 -21.86 21.22
CA ARG A 111 14.26 -23.33 21.26
C ARG A 111 14.18 -23.86 22.71
N THR A 112 13.16 -23.45 23.45
CA THR A 112 12.88 -23.98 24.79
C THR A 112 11.59 -24.78 24.71
N GLY A 113 11.70 -26.00 24.19
CA GLY A 113 10.58 -26.94 24.08
C GLY A 113 11.09 -28.35 23.86
N ARG A 114 11.42 -29.03 24.95
CA ARG A 114 11.74 -30.46 24.97
C ARG A 114 10.55 -31.27 24.41
N ARG A 115 10.88 -32.16 23.48
CA ARG A 115 10.39 -33.56 23.39
C ARG A 115 8.90 -33.78 23.11
N GLY A 116 8.60 -34.26 21.91
CA GLY A 116 7.51 -35.23 21.70
C GLY A 116 6.77 -35.11 20.38
N GLY A 117 6.79 -36.19 19.58
CA GLY A 117 5.72 -36.46 18.61
C GLY A 117 6.15 -36.61 17.16
N ARG A 118 6.35 -37.87 16.75
CA ARG A 118 6.43 -38.32 15.36
C ARG A 118 5.13 -37.94 14.61
N GLY A 119 5.24 -37.26 13.49
CA GLY A 119 4.14 -37.01 12.56
C GLY A 119 4.66 -36.81 11.15
N ARG A 120 4.47 -37.82 10.31
CA ARG A 120 5.00 -37.92 8.93
C ARG A 120 4.26 -37.00 7.95
N LYS A 121 4.97 -36.77 6.83
CA LYS A 121 4.51 -36.40 5.47
C LYS A 121 4.28 -34.91 5.15
N LEU A 122 5.18 -34.43 4.29
CA LEU A 122 4.87 -33.83 2.99
C LEU A 122 3.68 -32.86 2.95
N VAL A 123 3.99 -31.57 2.90
CA VAL A 123 3.48 -30.71 1.83
C VAL A 123 4.57 -29.71 1.44
N ASN A 124 5.20 -30.07 0.33
CA ASN A 124 5.81 -29.15 -0.60
C ASN A 124 4.69 -28.30 -1.23
N GLN A 125 4.97 -27.04 -1.56
CA GLN A 125 4.06 -25.96 -2.02
C GLN A 125 3.58 -25.08 -0.84
N SER A 126 3.88 -23.79 -0.77
CA SER A 126 3.77 -22.84 -1.87
C SER A 126 4.43 -21.50 -1.51
N GLN A 127 5.25 -21.03 -2.44
CA GLN A 127 5.25 -19.66 -2.96
C GLN A 127 5.30 -18.52 -1.93
N GLY A 128 6.49 -18.25 -1.41
CA GLY A 128 6.88 -16.89 -1.04
C GLY A 128 7.03 -16.05 -2.31
N LEU A 129 5.96 -15.38 -2.71
CA LEU A 129 5.92 -14.34 -3.74
C LEU A 129 6.45 -13.05 -3.13
N GLY A 130 7.62 -12.57 -3.58
CA GLY A 130 8.14 -11.27 -3.13
C GLY A 130 9.60 -11.01 -3.46
N GLY A 131 10.09 -11.44 -4.63
CA GLY A 131 11.43 -11.09 -5.11
C GLY A 131 11.36 -10.66 -6.56
N SER A 132 12.00 -9.54 -6.89
CA SER A 132 12.18 -9.08 -8.27
C SER A 132 12.70 -10.20 -9.16
N THR A 133 12.13 -10.42 -10.35
CA THR A 133 12.65 -11.40 -11.32
C THR A 133 14.01 -11.01 -11.87
N GLU A 134 14.38 -9.73 -11.77
CA GLU A 134 15.59 -9.13 -12.34
C GLU A 134 16.34 -8.31 -11.30
N CYS A 135 17.66 -8.42 -11.30
CA CYS A 135 18.61 -7.55 -10.61
C CYS A 135 19.22 -6.57 -11.63
N VAL A 136 19.50 -5.32 -11.23
CA VAL A 136 20.07 -4.26 -12.10
C VAL A 136 21.35 -3.68 -11.52
N CYS A 137 22.42 -3.53 -12.34
CA CYS A 137 23.62 -2.78 -11.95
C CYS A 137 23.30 -1.28 -11.90
N PRO A 138 23.49 -0.59 -10.76
CA PRO A 138 23.25 0.86 -10.65
C PRO A 138 24.27 1.70 -11.44
N ASN A 139 25.42 1.11 -11.80
CA ASN A 139 26.51 1.79 -12.49
C ASN A 139 26.41 1.68 -14.02
N CYS A 140 25.96 0.54 -14.57
CA CYS A 140 25.89 0.33 -16.02
C CYS A 140 24.49 -0.05 -16.56
N GLY A 141 23.48 -0.20 -15.69
CA GLY A 141 22.11 -0.52 -16.10
C GLY A 141 21.88 -1.97 -16.54
N GLU A 142 22.88 -2.86 -16.44
CA GLU A 142 22.77 -4.25 -16.87
C GLU A 142 21.73 -5.03 -16.04
N LYS A 143 20.83 -5.75 -16.72
CA LYS A 143 19.77 -6.55 -16.10
C LYS A 143 20.09 -8.05 -16.14
N ILE A 144 20.00 -8.74 -15.01
CA ILE A 144 20.27 -10.18 -14.89
C ILE A 144 19.14 -10.85 -14.12
N PRO A 145 18.74 -12.09 -14.46
CA PRO A 145 17.75 -12.84 -13.69
C PRO A 145 18.18 -13.02 -12.22
N HIS A 146 17.27 -12.77 -11.30
CA HIS A 146 17.50 -12.98 -9.88
C HIS A 146 17.64 -14.47 -9.54
N ILE A 147 18.69 -14.82 -8.81
CA ILE A 147 18.95 -16.20 -8.36
C ILE A 147 18.25 -16.39 -7.01
N LYS A 148 17.33 -17.36 -6.94
CA LYS A 148 16.60 -17.67 -5.70
C LYS A 148 17.59 -18.07 -4.60
N GLY A 149 17.47 -17.42 -3.44
CA GLY A 149 18.30 -17.70 -2.27
C GLY A 149 19.59 -16.88 -2.18
N VAL A 150 19.91 -16.07 -3.19
CA VAL A 150 21.03 -15.13 -3.16
C VAL A 150 20.50 -13.70 -3.30
N PRO A 151 20.71 -12.80 -2.32
CA PRO A 151 20.28 -11.41 -2.43
C PRO A 151 21.02 -10.70 -3.58
N CYS A 152 20.34 -9.84 -4.35
CA CYS A 152 20.97 -9.14 -5.49
C CYS A 152 22.23 -8.35 -5.10
N THR A 153 22.35 -7.92 -3.83
CA THR A 153 23.51 -7.19 -3.29
C THR A 153 24.80 -8.03 -3.24
N GLU A 154 24.69 -9.35 -3.18
CA GLU A 154 25.82 -10.28 -3.22
C GLU A 154 26.25 -10.64 -4.65
N THR A 155 25.35 -10.45 -5.62
CA THR A 155 25.66 -10.67 -7.04
C THR A 155 26.43 -9.49 -7.62
N LYS A 156 27.62 -9.76 -8.15
CA LYS A 156 28.42 -8.77 -8.89
C LYS A 156 27.99 -8.71 -10.35
N CYS A 157 27.98 -7.51 -10.91
CA CYS A 157 27.70 -7.34 -12.33
C CYS A 157 28.87 -7.80 -13.21
N PRO A 158 28.62 -8.52 -14.33
CA PRO A 158 29.65 -8.99 -15.25
C PRO A 158 30.32 -7.87 -16.06
N LYS A 159 29.73 -6.66 -16.11
CA LYS A 159 30.28 -5.51 -16.85
C LYS A 159 31.03 -4.53 -15.96
N CYS A 160 30.45 -4.23 -14.79
CA CYS A 160 30.85 -3.10 -13.93
C CYS A 160 31.48 -3.55 -12.60
N GLU A 161 31.48 -4.85 -12.28
CA GLU A 161 31.80 -5.49 -10.98
C GLU A 161 31.07 -4.93 -9.75
N THR A 162 30.20 -3.94 -9.95
CA THR A 162 29.41 -3.28 -8.92
C THR A 162 28.33 -4.24 -8.41
N PRO A 163 28.05 -4.27 -7.09
CA PRO A 163 26.95 -5.06 -6.55
C PRO A 163 25.62 -4.64 -7.17
N MET A 164 24.82 -5.62 -7.56
CA MET A 164 23.52 -5.37 -8.17
C MET A 164 22.48 -4.95 -7.13
N ARG A 165 21.41 -4.30 -7.58
CA ARG A 165 20.24 -3.95 -6.76
C ARG A 165 19.00 -4.63 -7.33
N GLY A 166 18.12 -5.11 -6.45
CA GLY A 166 16.83 -5.66 -6.88
C GLY A 166 15.90 -4.55 -7.35
N ILE A 167 15.23 -4.72 -8.49
CA ILE A 167 14.12 -3.82 -8.85
C ILE A 167 12.91 -4.24 -8.03
N PHE A 168 12.82 -3.75 -6.79
CA PHE A 168 11.56 -3.77 -6.07
C PHE A 168 10.73 -2.57 -6.53
N CYS A 169 9.69 -2.86 -7.29
CA CYS A 169 8.45 -2.08 -7.45
C CYS A 169 8.61 -0.57 -7.19
N GLN A 170 8.87 0.21 -8.25
CA GLN A 170 8.34 1.57 -8.32
C GLN A 170 6.91 1.51 -8.87
#